data_AF-A0A438M3T9-F1
#
_entry.id   AF-A0A438M3T9-F1
#
_cell.length_a   1.000
_cell.length_b   1.000
_cell.length_c   1.000
_cell.angle_alpha   90.00
_cell.angle_beta   90.00
_cell.angle_gamma   90.00
#
_symmetry.space_group_name_H-M   'P 1'
#
loop_
_entity.id
_entity.type
_entity.pdbx_description
1 polymer ?
#
loop_
_entity_poly.entity_id
_entity_poly.type
_entity_poly.pdbx_seq_one_letter_code
_entity_poly.pdbx_strand_id
1 'polypeptide(L)' 'MTKLMDRVRKYLHSPKGQQTVEKAKRMARDPRHQARARNWLSKLRRH' A
#
# COMPACT_ATOMS: atom_id res chain seq x y z
N MET A 1 -5.07 6.19 22.99
CA MET A 1 -4.43 6.57 21.71
C MET A 1 -3.13 5.79 21.41
N THR A 2 -2.40 5.27 22.39
CA THR A 2 -1.10 4.58 22.19
C THR A 2 -1.18 3.15 21.65
N LYS A 3 -2.25 2.40 21.97
CA LYS A 3 -2.35 0.96 21.66
C LYS A 3 -2.48 0.64 20.17
N LEU A 4 -3.08 1.54 19.38
CA LEU A 4 -3.24 1.35 17.94
C LEU A 4 -1.92 1.55 17.20
N MET A 5 -1.18 2.60 17.56
CA MET A 5 0.14 2.88 16.99
C MET A 5 1.15 1.77 17.29
N ASP A 6 1.11 1.23 18.51
CA ASP A 6 1.96 0.11 18.91
C ASP A 6 1.65 -1.16 18.09
N ARG A 7 0.35 -1.45 17.87
CA ARG A 7 -0.09 -2.57 17.03
C ARG A 7 0.32 -2.40 15.57
N VAL A 8 0.22 -1.19 15.02
CA VAL A 8 0.68 -0.88 13.65
C VAL A 8 2.20 -1.02 13.56
N ARG A 9 2.96 -0.54 14.56
CA ARG A 9 4.43 -0.68 14.59
C ARG A 9 4.86 -2.14 14.71
N LYS A 10 4.20 -2.91 15.57
CA LYS A 10 4.41 -4.36 15.73
C LYS A 10 4.02 -5.12 14.46
N TYR A 11 2.97 -4.69 13.76
CA TYR A 11 2.57 -5.26 12.48
C TYR A 11 3.60 -4.96 11.38
N LEU A 12 4.08 -3.71 11.29
CA LEU A 12 5.13 -3.28 10.35
C LEU A 12 6.47 -3.99 10.61
N HIS A 13 6.78 -4.31 11.86
CA HIS A 13 7.95 -5.12 12.24
C HIS A 13 7.75 -6.63 12.04
N SER A 14 6.52 -7.08 11.78
CA SER A 14 6.23 -8.48 11.52
C SER A 14 6.58 -8.84 10.06
N PRO A 15 7.00 -10.09 9.75
CA PRO A 15 7.29 -10.51 8.38
C PRO A 15 6.13 -10.27 7.41
N LYS A 16 4.87 -10.33 7.89
CA LYS A 16 3.68 -9.94 7.11
C LYS A 16 3.70 -8.45 6.72
N GLY A 17 4.01 -7.55 7.65
CA GLY A 17 4.07 -6.11 7.37
C GLY A 17 5.23 -5.72 6.47
N GLN A 18 6.39 -6.35 6.66
CA GLN A 18 7.55 -6.22 5.75
C GLN A 18 7.16 -6.60 4.31
N GLN A 19 6.50 -7.75 4.11
CA GLN A 19 6.01 -8.17 2.80
C GLN A 19 4.98 -7.19 2.21
N THR A 20 4.07 -6.66 3.03
CA THR A 20 3.11 -5.64 2.58
C THR A 20 3.82 -4.36 2.13
N VAL A 21 4.82 -3.89 2.90
CA VAL A 21 5.62 -2.71 2.55
C VAL A 21 6.47 -2.97 1.32
N GLU A 22 7.09 -4.13 1.18
CA GLU A 22 7.85 -4.51 -0.02
C GLU A 22 6.94 -4.61 -1.24
N LYS A 23 5.77 -5.23 -1.11
CA LYS A 23 4.78 -5.31 -2.20
C LYS A 23 4.28 -3.93 -2.59
N ALA A 24 4.04 -3.05 -1.62
CA ALA A 24 3.69 -1.65 -1.85
C ALA A 24 4.82 -0.89 -2.54
N LYS A 25 6.07 -1.05 -2.08
CA LYS A 25 7.26 -0.47 -2.73
C LYS A 25 7.43 -0.99 -4.15
N ARG A 26 7.25 -2.29 -4.37
CA ARG A 26 7.35 -2.93 -5.69
C ARG A 26 6.24 -2.45 -6.62
N MET A 27 5.01 -2.31 -6.14
CA MET A 27 3.91 -1.68 -6.88
C MET A 27 4.18 -0.21 -7.18
N ALA A 28 4.70 0.56 -6.22
CA ALA A 28 5.03 1.97 -6.41
C ALA A 28 6.19 2.17 -7.40
N ARG A 29 7.13 1.23 -7.43
CA ARG A 29 8.27 1.22 -8.34
C ARG A 29 7.91 0.67 -9.74
N ASP A 30 6.73 0.08 -9.90
CA ASP A 30 6.27 -0.46 -11.16
C ASP A 30 5.32 0.53 -11.88
N PRO A 31 5.83 1.30 -12.87
CA PRO A 31 5.03 2.32 -13.56
C PRO A 31 3.87 1.72 -14.37
N ARG A 32 3.94 0.42 -14.72
CA ARG A 32 2.86 -0.25 -15.46
C ARG A 32 1.63 -0.45 -14.60
N HIS A 33 1.83 -0.73 -13.31
CA HIS A 33 0.74 -0.79 -12.33
C HIS A 33 0.19 0.61 -12.04
N GLN A 34 1.05 1.62 -12.02
CA GLN A 34 0.63 3.00 -11.81
C GLN A 34 -0.30 3.50 -12.92
N ALA A 35 -0.01 3.23 -14.20
CA ALA A 35 -0.87 3.59 -15.32
C ALA A 35 -2.25 2.91 -15.24
N ARG A 36 -2.28 1.62 -14.91
CA ARG A 36 -3.52 0.85 -14.74
C ARG A 36 -4.34 1.35 -13.55
N ALA A 37 -3.68 1.63 -12.42
CA ALA A 37 -4.30 2.21 -11.24
C ALA A 37 -4.84 3.61 -11.53
N ARG A 38 -4.09 4.46 -12.25
CA ARG A 38 -4.54 5.80 -12.68
C ARG A 38 -5.77 5.71 -13.57
N ASN A 39 -5.83 4.74 -14.48
CA ASN A 39 -6.98 4.55 -15.37
C ASN A 39 -8.22 4.09 -14.59
N TRP A 40 -8.05 3.17 -13.64
CA TRP A 40 -9.11 2.73 -12.74
C TRP A 40 -9.60 3.85 -11.83
N LEU A 41 -8.67 4.59 -11.21
CA LEU A 41 -8.99 5.72 -10.34
C LEU A 41 -9.68 6.84 -11.13
N SER A 42 -9.23 7.13 -12.35
CA SER A 42 -9.90 8.09 -13.26
C SER A 42 -11.30 7.65 -13.67
N LYS A 43 -11.56 6.35 -13.84
CA LYS A 43 -12.92 5.83 -14.07
C LYS A 43 -13.79 6.00 -12.82
N LEU A 44 -13.26 5.67 -11.65
CA LEU A 44 -13.97 5.78 -10.39
C LEU A 44 -14.29 7.23 -10.02
N ARG A 45 -13.40 8.18 -10.36
CA ARG A 45 -13.59 9.62 -10.12
C ARG A 45 -14.55 10.28 -11.11
N ARG A 46 -14.93 9.59 -12.17
CA ARG A 46 -15.84 10.08 -13.22
C ARG A 46 -17.27 9.56 -13.01
N HIS A 47 -17.50 8.78 -11.97
CA HIS A 47 -18.76 8.16 -11.59
C HIS A 47 -19.25 8.72 -10.26
#